data_AF-A0A2N2ZW59-F1
#
_entry.id   AF-A0A2N2ZW59-F1
#
_cell.length_a   1.000
_cell.length_b   1.000
_cell.length_c   1.000
_cell.angle_alpha   90.00
_cell.angle_beta   90.00
_cell.angle_gamma   90.00
#
_symmetry.space_group_name_H-M   'P 1'
#
loop_
_entity.id
_entity.type
_entity.pdbx_description
1 polymer ?
#
loop_
_entity_poly.entity_id
_entity_poly.type
_entity_poly.pdbx_seq_one_letter_code
_entity_poly.pdbx_strand_id
1 'polypeptide(L)'
;DIDIINPNTPTWKCGFHNSTTLEIYLSPLSNPAQVSYYSDLHTLAQNEFSQLAVEKKFMSNRDILPPHFLEGFGLYESGFRPRRDSIIKYLSISPIPDFNFISDTSGICSTLKKDMIVSNTEGQILSGWSYLNVGPGASSFINSQWPAYLRYFYTESENTRIKLLISTTDFDFYGAISDSSHFSEIVSYFESAYSFYQDNYKFKPNHRFNVVIVPTEPIGMQLLNYDDYFNGGVACGGDLVIELSPNYNYNEQVYYSKYFGYNGMCAHEFFHIYYNHFMWQIPGGFWAEGTADFSQRHSLGWEIPEHSLWNINWLFNAYATEYNVDINLEHISTNPNQVLNIYFLGDMFFEYIYEFHGGYEKIREFFTSGMDYSVFNATYNEIDNGYINYLRGLISFGIDEPFSVNQFNIYPNPLSDNSTISFEITETGKVSLSISSLTGIKIYSITEATLACGNHNFQIDKRKLTPGIYIVSLSTPSVHSNLKLIVND
;
A
#
# COMPACT_ATOMS: atom_id res chain seq x y z
N ASP A 1 -2.22 -47.51 2.01
CA ASP A 1 -0.77 -47.52 2.26
C ASP A 1 -0.09 -46.92 1.04
N ILE A 2 0.55 -45.77 1.21
CA ILE A 2 1.21 -45.04 0.13
C ILE A 2 2.34 -45.85 -0.51
N ASP A 3 2.94 -46.79 0.22
CA ASP A 3 4.02 -47.65 -0.28
C ASP A 3 3.55 -48.62 -1.37
N ILE A 4 2.23 -48.92 -1.41
CA ILE A 4 1.62 -49.72 -2.48
C ILE A 4 1.59 -48.96 -3.80
N ILE A 5 1.43 -47.64 -3.73
CA ILE A 5 1.27 -46.76 -4.90
C ILE A 5 2.63 -46.26 -5.38
N ASN A 6 3.51 -45.91 -4.44
CA ASN A 6 4.86 -45.48 -4.74
C ASN A 6 5.85 -46.11 -3.74
N PRO A 7 6.48 -47.24 -4.09
CA PRO A 7 7.40 -47.94 -3.19
C PRO A 7 8.72 -47.19 -2.94
N ASN A 8 8.99 -46.13 -3.71
CA ASN A 8 10.15 -45.26 -3.50
C ASN A 8 9.84 -44.09 -2.55
N THR A 9 8.62 -44.00 -2.02
CA THR A 9 8.27 -42.99 -1.01
C THR A 9 9.20 -43.17 0.19
N PRO A 10 9.88 -42.10 0.66
CA PRO A 10 10.71 -42.20 1.85
C PRO A 10 9.90 -42.71 3.04
N THR A 11 10.46 -43.64 3.81
CA THR A 11 9.77 -44.32 4.92
C THR A 11 9.29 -43.39 6.04
N TRP A 12 9.78 -42.15 6.06
CA TRP A 12 9.37 -41.13 6.99
C TRP A 12 8.12 -40.35 6.56
N LYS A 13 7.78 -40.36 5.26
CA LYS A 13 6.61 -39.67 4.74
C LYS A 13 5.34 -40.42 5.15
N CYS A 14 4.32 -39.65 5.54
CA CYS A 14 2.98 -40.17 5.78
C CYS A 14 2.04 -39.88 4.61
N GLY A 15 2.48 -39.06 3.65
CA GLY A 15 1.80 -38.82 2.39
C GLY A 15 2.78 -38.40 1.30
N PHE A 16 2.30 -38.35 0.08
CA PHE A 16 3.00 -37.73 -1.03
C PHE A 16 1.99 -37.14 -2.02
N HIS A 17 2.46 -36.26 -2.89
CA HIS A 17 1.65 -35.70 -3.96
C HIS A 17 2.23 -36.05 -5.33
N ASN A 18 1.35 -36.09 -6.33
CA ASN A 18 1.72 -36.19 -7.73
C ASN A 18 1.36 -34.88 -8.42
N SER A 19 2.38 -34.09 -8.74
CA SER A 19 2.19 -32.80 -9.41
C SER A 19 1.63 -32.98 -10.82
N THR A 20 1.89 -34.06 -11.53
CA THR A 20 1.34 -34.27 -12.88
C THR A 20 -0.17 -34.52 -12.85
N THR A 21 -0.64 -35.38 -11.94
CA THR A 21 -2.07 -35.76 -11.86
C THR A 21 -2.90 -34.90 -10.92
N LEU A 22 -2.26 -34.01 -10.14
CA LEU A 22 -2.91 -33.18 -9.10
C LEU A 22 -3.54 -34.01 -7.97
N GLU A 23 -2.91 -35.12 -7.62
CA GLU A 23 -3.40 -36.04 -6.60
C GLU A 23 -2.54 -35.96 -5.33
N ILE A 24 -3.18 -36.12 -4.17
CA ILE A 24 -2.51 -36.33 -2.89
C ILE A 24 -2.84 -37.73 -2.38
N TYR A 25 -1.85 -38.39 -1.79
CA TYR A 25 -1.94 -39.74 -1.26
C TYR A 25 -1.57 -39.71 0.21
N LEU A 26 -2.42 -40.29 1.06
CA LEU A 26 -2.27 -40.22 2.52
C LEU A 26 -2.27 -41.63 3.10
N SER A 27 -1.35 -41.90 4.03
CA SER A 27 -1.35 -43.08 4.89
C SER A 27 -1.87 -42.70 6.28
N PRO A 28 -2.61 -43.60 6.95
CA PRO A 28 -2.98 -43.39 8.35
C PRO A 28 -1.74 -43.18 9.23
N LEU A 29 -1.83 -42.25 10.17
CA LEU A 29 -0.78 -42.05 11.18
C LEU A 29 -0.71 -43.30 12.07
N SER A 30 0.48 -43.89 12.17
CA SER A 30 0.69 -45.21 12.80
C SER A 30 1.53 -45.16 14.08
N ASN A 31 2.18 -44.03 14.38
CA ASN A 31 3.00 -43.89 15.59
C ASN A 31 2.92 -42.49 16.23
N PRO A 32 3.29 -42.35 17.51
CA PRO A 32 3.21 -41.09 18.24
C PRO A 32 4.02 -39.94 17.64
N ALA A 33 5.15 -40.23 16.98
CA ALA A 33 5.96 -39.19 16.35
C ALA A 33 5.18 -38.57 15.18
N GLN A 34 4.58 -39.38 14.32
CA GLN A 34 3.74 -38.88 13.22
C GLN A 34 2.56 -38.04 13.73
N VAL A 35 1.86 -38.52 14.77
CA VAL A 35 0.77 -37.78 15.42
C VAL A 35 1.25 -36.46 16.01
N SER A 36 2.47 -36.38 16.55
CA SER A 36 3.01 -35.12 17.10
C SER A 36 3.25 -34.01 16.08
N TYR A 37 3.38 -34.34 14.79
CA TYR A 37 3.64 -33.36 13.73
C TYR A 37 2.41 -33.10 12.86
N TYR A 38 1.70 -34.16 12.52
CA TYR A 38 0.55 -34.06 11.64
C TYR A 38 -0.77 -34.01 12.40
N SER A 39 -0.80 -34.22 13.72
CA SER A 39 -2.03 -34.27 14.55
C SER A 39 -3.02 -35.37 14.15
N ASP A 40 -3.59 -35.32 12.95
CA ASP A 40 -4.54 -36.25 12.38
C ASP A 40 -4.41 -36.32 10.83
N LEU A 41 -5.37 -37.00 10.19
CA LEU A 41 -5.38 -37.13 8.72
C LEU A 41 -5.76 -35.82 8.01
N HIS A 42 -6.50 -34.92 8.67
CA HIS A 42 -6.91 -33.64 8.09
C HIS A 42 -5.70 -32.70 7.95
N THR A 43 -4.92 -32.56 9.01
CA THR A 43 -3.68 -31.76 9.01
C THR A 43 -2.61 -32.41 8.11
N LEU A 44 -2.52 -33.74 8.01
CA LEU A 44 -1.69 -34.39 6.99
C LEU A 44 -2.14 -34.04 5.56
N ALA A 45 -3.46 -34.01 5.30
CA ALA A 45 -3.99 -33.63 3.99
C ALA A 45 -3.66 -32.18 3.64
N GLN A 46 -3.76 -31.25 4.61
CA GLN A 46 -3.33 -29.86 4.44
C GLN A 46 -1.83 -29.79 4.10
N ASN A 47 -0.99 -30.52 4.84
CA ASN A 47 0.45 -30.57 4.58
C ASN A 47 0.77 -31.01 3.14
N GLU A 48 0.21 -32.13 2.66
CA GLU A 48 0.49 -32.62 1.31
C GLU A 48 -0.14 -31.75 0.21
N PHE A 49 -1.33 -31.19 0.46
CA PHE A 49 -1.95 -30.25 -0.47
C PHE A 49 -1.13 -28.97 -0.62
N SER A 50 -0.60 -28.44 0.48
CA SER A 50 0.28 -27.26 0.46
C SER A 50 1.61 -27.54 -0.22
N GLN A 51 2.18 -28.74 -0.05
CA GLN A 51 3.35 -29.20 -0.81
C GLN A 51 3.07 -29.20 -2.32
N LEU A 52 1.93 -29.76 -2.73
CA LEU A 52 1.49 -29.74 -4.12
C LEU A 52 1.30 -28.31 -4.64
N ALA A 53 0.62 -27.45 -3.87
CA ALA A 53 0.33 -26.08 -4.27
C ALA A 53 1.61 -25.24 -4.45
N VAL A 54 2.55 -25.33 -3.52
CA VAL A 54 3.83 -24.59 -3.62
C VAL A 54 4.70 -25.13 -4.75
N GLU A 55 4.71 -26.45 -4.98
CA GLU A 55 5.40 -27.01 -6.15
C GLU A 55 4.81 -26.46 -7.45
N LYS A 56 3.48 -26.42 -7.57
CA LYS A 56 2.80 -25.82 -8.72
C LYS A 56 3.14 -24.37 -8.96
N LYS A 57 3.29 -23.57 -7.90
CA LYS A 57 3.77 -22.19 -7.99
C LYS A 57 5.15 -22.10 -8.66
N PHE A 58 6.04 -23.06 -8.43
CA PHE A 58 7.44 -23.03 -8.88
C PHE A 58 7.76 -23.86 -10.13
N MET A 59 6.85 -24.71 -10.62
CA MET A 59 7.11 -25.61 -11.76
C MET A 59 7.51 -24.89 -13.05
N SER A 60 7.26 -23.58 -13.22
CA SER A 60 7.78 -22.85 -14.39
C SER A 60 9.30 -22.66 -14.36
N ASN A 61 9.92 -22.80 -13.17
CA ASN A 61 11.31 -22.40 -12.91
C ASN A 61 12.19 -23.54 -12.38
N ARG A 62 11.64 -24.69 -11.97
CA ARG A 62 12.40 -25.87 -11.45
C ARG A 62 11.65 -27.17 -11.71
N ASP A 63 12.39 -28.25 -12.00
CA ASP A 63 11.82 -29.58 -12.21
C ASP A 63 11.37 -30.27 -10.92
N ILE A 64 12.07 -30.06 -9.79
CA ILE A 64 11.75 -30.66 -8.47
C ILE A 64 12.18 -29.70 -7.34
N LEU A 65 11.30 -29.47 -6.36
CA LEU A 65 11.63 -28.74 -5.12
C LEU A 65 12.26 -29.66 -4.06
N PRO A 66 13.21 -29.17 -3.25
CA PRO A 66 13.91 -30.01 -2.29
C PRO A 66 12.97 -30.44 -1.13
N PRO A 67 13.10 -31.68 -0.61
CA PRO A 67 12.13 -32.21 0.34
C PRO A 67 12.07 -31.47 1.68
N HIS A 68 13.18 -30.86 2.13
CA HIS A 68 13.19 -30.07 3.36
C HIS A 68 12.26 -28.85 3.23
N PHE A 69 12.27 -28.20 2.07
CA PHE A 69 11.41 -27.05 1.82
C PHE A 69 9.94 -27.46 1.73
N LEU A 70 9.64 -28.51 0.96
CA LEU A 70 8.28 -29.03 0.85
C LEU A 70 7.72 -29.43 2.21
N GLU A 71 8.46 -30.24 2.98
CA GLU A 71 8.03 -30.65 4.32
C GLU A 71 7.87 -29.46 5.26
N GLY A 72 8.77 -28.47 5.21
CA GLY A 72 8.67 -27.26 6.03
C GLY A 72 7.45 -26.40 5.69
N PHE A 73 7.21 -26.17 4.41
CA PHE A 73 6.06 -25.42 3.93
C PHE A 73 4.75 -26.13 4.26
N GLY A 74 4.64 -27.42 3.95
CA GLY A 74 3.46 -28.20 4.27
C GLY A 74 3.15 -28.24 5.77
N LEU A 75 4.16 -28.46 6.61
CA LEU A 75 3.99 -28.47 8.06
C LEU A 75 3.52 -27.09 8.57
N TYR A 76 4.14 -26.01 8.09
CA TYR A 76 3.73 -24.65 8.45
C TYR A 76 2.27 -24.37 8.09
N GLU A 77 1.86 -24.69 6.86
CA GLU A 77 0.48 -24.51 6.38
C GLU A 77 -0.54 -25.37 7.13
N SER A 78 -0.12 -26.56 7.57
CA SER A 78 -0.95 -27.45 8.38
C SER A 78 -1.11 -26.99 9.83
N GLY A 79 -0.47 -25.88 10.22
CA GLY A 79 -0.56 -25.29 11.56
C GLY A 79 0.52 -25.75 12.54
N PHE A 80 1.50 -26.54 12.10
CA PHE A 80 2.65 -26.87 12.95
C PHE A 80 3.53 -25.63 13.14
N ARG A 81 3.98 -25.40 14.37
CA ARG A 81 4.87 -24.28 14.74
C ARG A 81 6.09 -24.80 15.51
N PRO A 82 7.30 -24.26 15.26
CA PRO A 82 8.52 -24.76 15.89
C PRO A 82 8.49 -24.64 17.42
N ARG A 83 8.99 -25.67 18.10
CA ARG A 83 9.14 -25.62 19.56
C ARG A 83 10.34 -24.78 19.95
N ARG A 84 10.12 -23.77 20.80
CA ARG A 84 11.18 -22.87 21.28
C ARG A 84 12.35 -23.59 21.93
N ASP A 85 12.09 -24.58 22.78
CA ASP A 85 13.16 -25.33 23.47
C ASP A 85 14.06 -26.11 22.48
N SER A 86 13.48 -26.60 21.38
CA SER A 86 14.26 -27.23 20.30
C SER A 86 15.19 -26.22 19.63
N ILE A 87 14.67 -25.04 19.28
CA ILE A 87 15.46 -23.99 18.63
C ILE A 87 16.59 -23.52 19.54
N ILE A 88 16.30 -23.26 20.83
CA ILE A 88 17.32 -22.86 21.81
C ILE A 88 18.38 -23.95 21.97
N LYS A 89 17.97 -25.21 22.07
CA LYS A 89 18.89 -26.34 22.19
C LYS A 89 19.80 -26.41 20.96
N TYR A 90 19.26 -26.25 19.76
CA TYR A 90 20.08 -26.23 18.54
C TYR A 90 21.10 -25.10 18.56
N LEU A 91 20.66 -23.86 18.84
CA LEU A 91 21.51 -22.67 18.81
C LEU A 91 22.58 -22.67 19.91
N SER A 92 22.36 -23.38 21.02
CA SER A 92 23.41 -23.60 22.03
C SER A 92 24.60 -24.43 21.53
N ILE A 93 24.39 -25.24 20.48
CA ILE A 93 25.40 -26.10 19.86
C ILE A 93 25.92 -25.48 18.56
N SER A 94 25.04 -24.86 17.78
CA SER A 94 25.35 -24.16 16.52
C SER A 94 24.82 -22.72 16.57
N PRO A 95 25.58 -21.76 17.15
CA PRO A 95 25.12 -20.38 17.32
C PRO A 95 24.80 -19.67 16.00
N ILE A 96 25.48 -20.07 14.93
CA ILE A 96 25.11 -19.73 13.55
C ILE A 96 24.39 -20.96 12.99
N PRO A 97 23.14 -20.82 12.51
CA PRO A 97 22.40 -21.96 12.00
C PRO A 97 23.02 -22.52 10.72
N ASP A 98 23.30 -23.82 10.71
CA ASP A 98 23.85 -24.51 9.54
C ASP A 98 22.72 -24.98 8.63
N PHE A 99 22.64 -24.41 7.43
CA PHE A 99 21.63 -24.81 6.45
C PHE A 99 21.77 -26.29 6.01
N ASN A 100 22.98 -26.86 6.06
CA ASN A 100 23.18 -28.28 5.75
C ASN A 100 22.45 -29.21 6.73
N PHE A 101 22.23 -28.76 7.96
CA PHE A 101 21.47 -29.52 8.96
C PHE A 101 20.02 -29.77 8.51
N ILE A 102 19.41 -28.80 7.82
CA ILE A 102 18.03 -28.91 7.34
C ILE A 102 17.93 -29.42 5.91
N SER A 103 18.90 -29.13 5.04
CA SER A 103 18.90 -29.64 3.66
C SER A 103 19.27 -31.12 3.58
N ASP A 104 20.05 -31.65 4.53
CA ASP A 104 20.18 -33.09 4.73
C ASP A 104 18.90 -33.65 5.37
N THR A 105 18.11 -34.36 4.56
CA THR A 105 16.84 -34.97 4.97
C THR A 105 17.03 -36.29 5.72
N SER A 106 18.27 -36.73 5.96
CA SER A 106 18.55 -37.85 6.85
C SER A 106 17.98 -37.56 8.26
N GLY A 107 17.20 -38.48 8.81
CA GLY A 107 16.60 -38.31 10.14
C GLY A 107 15.61 -37.13 10.27
N ILE A 108 14.97 -36.70 9.17
CA ILE A 108 13.93 -35.66 9.16
C ILE A 108 12.74 -35.97 10.09
N CYS A 109 12.53 -37.23 10.49
CA CYS A 109 11.56 -37.62 11.54
C CYS A 109 11.84 -36.99 12.91
N SER A 110 13.08 -36.55 13.15
CA SER A 110 13.47 -36.02 14.45
C SER A 110 12.79 -34.68 14.72
N THR A 111 12.35 -34.52 15.96
CA THR A 111 11.65 -33.32 16.44
C THR A 111 12.44 -32.06 16.16
N LEU A 112 13.74 -32.08 16.47
CA LEU A 112 14.65 -30.96 16.26
C LEU A 112 14.75 -30.57 14.79
N LYS A 113 14.87 -31.55 13.88
CA LYS A 113 15.02 -31.27 12.45
C LYS A 113 13.74 -30.71 11.85
N LYS A 114 12.56 -31.21 12.24
CA LYS A 114 11.27 -30.61 11.85
C LYS A 114 11.10 -29.19 12.37
N ASP A 115 11.43 -28.93 13.64
CA ASP A 115 11.37 -27.57 14.19
C ASP A 115 12.27 -26.60 13.41
N MET A 116 13.51 -27.00 13.11
CA MET A 116 14.44 -26.17 12.33
C MET A 116 13.98 -25.96 10.88
N ILE A 117 13.48 -27.00 10.21
CA ILE A 117 12.94 -26.91 8.85
C ILE A 117 11.74 -25.93 8.79
N VAL A 118 10.81 -26.03 9.74
CA VAL A 118 9.64 -25.15 9.78
C VAL A 118 10.05 -23.73 10.15
N SER A 119 11.03 -23.55 11.05
CA SER A 119 11.57 -22.21 11.36
C SER A 119 12.19 -21.51 10.15
N ASN A 120 12.74 -22.26 9.19
CA ASN A 120 13.27 -21.70 7.95
C ASN A 120 12.15 -21.22 7.01
N THR A 121 11.00 -21.88 7.04
CA THR A 121 9.80 -21.46 6.29
C THR A 121 9.14 -20.26 6.96
N GLU A 122 8.82 -20.37 8.24
CA GLU A 122 8.18 -19.30 9.03
C GLU A 122 9.06 -18.04 9.04
N GLY A 123 10.38 -18.19 9.15
CA GLY A 123 11.30 -17.06 9.10
C GLY A 123 11.28 -16.30 7.77
N GLN A 124 11.03 -16.95 6.64
CA GLN A 124 10.82 -16.25 5.37
C GLN A 124 9.49 -15.49 5.40
N ILE A 125 8.42 -16.14 5.86
CA ILE A 125 7.07 -15.56 5.88
C ILE A 125 6.98 -14.35 6.83
N LEU A 126 7.73 -14.35 7.94
CA LEU A 126 7.74 -13.29 8.96
C LEU A 126 8.96 -12.34 8.83
N SER A 127 9.68 -12.41 7.73
CA SER A 127 10.73 -11.44 7.35
C SER A 127 10.42 -10.87 5.97
N GLY A 128 11.26 -9.97 5.44
CA GLY A 128 11.00 -9.25 4.18
C GLY A 128 10.77 -10.10 2.92
N TRP A 129 10.76 -11.44 3.04
CA TRP A 129 10.41 -12.38 1.98
C TRP A 129 8.90 -12.52 1.79
N SER A 130 8.10 -12.52 2.87
CA SER A 130 6.64 -12.79 2.86
C SER A 130 6.28 -14.15 2.22
N TYR A 131 4.99 -14.47 2.09
CA TYR A 131 4.54 -15.64 1.32
C TYR A 131 4.91 -15.58 -0.16
N LEU A 132 5.10 -14.37 -0.69
CA LEU A 132 5.46 -14.19 -2.08
C LEU A 132 6.81 -14.83 -2.41
N ASN A 133 7.86 -14.48 -1.66
CA ASN A 133 9.22 -14.90 -2.00
C ASN A 133 9.65 -16.20 -1.31
N VAL A 134 8.83 -16.76 -0.41
CA VAL A 134 9.12 -18.03 0.29
C VAL A 134 9.60 -19.11 -0.69
N GLY A 135 10.76 -19.69 -0.41
CA GLY A 135 11.42 -20.60 -1.32
C GLY A 135 12.42 -21.53 -0.65
N PRO A 136 13.12 -22.36 -1.45
CA PRO A 136 13.89 -23.49 -0.93
C PRO A 136 15.22 -23.13 -0.22
N GLY A 137 15.52 -21.84 -0.06
CA GLY A 137 16.73 -21.38 0.62
C GLY A 137 17.63 -20.52 -0.26
N ALA A 138 17.27 -19.25 -0.41
CA ALA A 138 18.17 -18.27 -1.02
C ALA A 138 19.31 -17.91 -0.06
N SER A 139 20.52 -17.77 -0.61
CA SER A 139 21.72 -17.51 0.20
C SER A 139 21.66 -16.22 1.02
N SER A 140 20.99 -15.17 0.51
CA SER A 140 20.79 -13.93 1.25
C SER A 140 19.99 -14.19 2.53
N PHE A 141 18.82 -14.81 2.42
CA PHE A 141 17.99 -15.17 3.57
C PHE A 141 18.74 -16.07 4.57
N ILE A 142 19.35 -17.15 4.07
CA ILE A 142 20.04 -18.14 4.91
C ILE A 142 21.15 -17.51 5.75
N ASN A 143 21.94 -16.60 5.15
CA ASN A 143 23.14 -16.09 5.78
C ASN A 143 22.88 -14.90 6.73
N SER A 144 21.80 -14.15 6.53
CA SER A 144 21.51 -12.95 7.35
C SER A 144 20.18 -13.02 8.07
N GLN A 145 19.08 -13.12 7.33
CA GLN A 145 17.72 -12.96 7.88
C GLN A 145 17.27 -14.16 8.72
N TRP A 146 17.63 -15.39 8.34
CA TRP A 146 17.27 -16.58 9.13
C TRP A 146 17.93 -16.61 10.52
N PRO A 147 19.26 -16.36 10.66
CA PRO A 147 19.87 -16.15 11.98
C PRO A 147 19.19 -15.03 12.79
N ALA A 148 18.86 -13.90 12.16
CA ALA A 148 18.19 -12.79 12.83
C ALA A 148 16.80 -13.20 13.32
N TYR A 149 15.99 -13.84 12.48
CA TYR A 149 14.68 -14.37 12.83
C TYR A 149 14.79 -15.35 14.02
N LEU A 150 15.68 -16.34 13.95
CA LEU A 150 15.86 -17.30 15.05
C LEU A 150 16.22 -16.60 16.36
N ARG A 151 17.08 -15.58 16.29
CA ARG A 151 17.47 -14.78 17.44
C ARG A 151 16.27 -14.02 18.04
N TYR A 152 15.60 -13.20 17.23
CA TYR A 152 14.57 -12.27 17.70
C TYR A 152 13.24 -12.95 18.03
N PHE A 153 12.94 -14.12 17.45
CA PHE A 153 11.70 -14.84 17.71
C PHE A 153 11.83 -15.92 18.79
N TYR A 154 13.04 -16.47 19.02
CA TYR A 154 13.21 -17.61 19.94
C TYR A 154 14.17 -17.34 21.10
N THR A 155 15.30 -16.67 20.89
CA THR A 155 16.37 -16.61 21.91
C THR A 155 16.42 -15.32 22.71
N GLU A 156 15.94 -14.21 22.15
CA GLU A 156 15.91 -12.92 22.85
C GLU A 156 15.11 -12.98 24.17
N SER A 157 15.40 -12.01 25.04
CA SER A 157 14.71 -11.85 26.32
C SER A 157 13.21 -11.62 26.11
N GLU A 158 12.38 -11.97 27.08
CA GLU A 158 10.92 -11.84 26.95
C GLU A 158 10.46 -10.43 26.57
N ASN A 159 11.20 -9.39 26.98
CA ASN A 159 10.88 -7.99 26.70
C ASN A 159 11.14 -7.58 25.24
N THR A 160 12.06 -8.25 24.54
CA THR A 160 12.50 -7.92 23.18
C THR A 160 12.15 -9.02 22.17
N ARG A 161 11.73 -10.19 22.64
CA ARG A 161 11.43 -11.34 21.79
C ARG A 161 10.08 -11.16 21.10
N ILE A 162 10.12 -11.19 19.77
CA ILE A 162 8.95 -11.12 18.91
C ILE A 162 8.23 -12.47 18.93
N LYS A 163 6.92 -12.47 19.21
CA LYS A 163 6.08 -13.66 19.17
C LYS A 163 4.68 -13.27 18.74
N LEU A 164 3.90 -14.27 18.31
CA LEU A 164 2.46 -14.06 18.08
C LEU A 164 1.80 -13.64 19.41
N LEU A 165 1.20 -12.45 19.42
CA LEU A 165 0.51 -11.90 20.59
C LEU A 165 -1.00 -11.95 20.43
N ILE A 166 -1.50 -11.63 19.23
CA ILE A 166 -2.94 -11.60 18.92
C ILE A 166 -3.18 -12.19 17.53
N SER A 167 -4.21 -13.02 17.42
CA SER A 167 -4.76 -13.47 16.13
C SER A 167 -6.22 -13.04 16.03
N THR A 168 -6.59 -12.48 14.89
CA THR A 168 -7.98 -12.14 14.56
C THR A 168 -8.46 -13.03 13.40
N THR A 169 -9.58 -12.69 12.77
CA THR A 169 -10.10 -13.44 11.61
C THR A 169 -9.22 -13.29 10.37
N ASP A 170 -8.63 -12.12 10.16
CA ASP A 170 -7.90 -11.80 8.94
C ASP A 170 -6.41 -11.50 9.20
N PHE A 171 -5.98 -11.36 10.46
CA PHE A 171 -4.61 -10.99 10.81
C PHE A 171 -3.97 -11.84 11.91
N ASP A 172 -2.64 -11.97 11.84
CA ASP A 172 -1.76 -12.44 12.90
C ASP A 172 -0.75 -11.35 13.28
N PHE A 173 -0.80 -10.91 14.53
CA PHE A 173 0.01 -9.82 15.06
C PHE A 173 1.14 -10.33 15.95
N TYR A 174 2.37 -10.07 15.51
CA TYR A 174 3.60 -10.44 16.17
C TYR A 174 4.25 -9.20 16.80
N GLY A 175 4.79 -9.35 18.01
CA GLY A 175 5.58 -8.29 18.64
C GLY A 175 6.19 -8.73 19.95
N ALA A 176 6.90 -7.82 20.59
CA ALA A 176 7.48 -8.05 21.90
C ALA A 176 6.52 -7.61 23.02
N ILE A 177 6.69 -8.17 24.22
CA ILE A 177 5.84 -7.80 25.38
C ILE A 177 6.00 -6.32 25.75
N SER A 178 7.14 -5.70 25.45
CA SER A 178 7.33 -4.25 25.62
C SER A 178 6.27 -3.42 24.89
N ASP A 179 5.72 -3.94 23.79
CA ASP A 179 4.79 -3.23 22.93
C ASP A 179 3.33 -3.54 23.27
N SER A 180 3.08 -4.46 24.20
CA SER A 180 1.75 -4.99 24.51
C SER A 180 0.72 -3.91 24.90
N SER A 181 1.14 -2.77 25.47
CA SER A 181 0.26 -1.64 25.77
C SER A 181 -0.38 -1.01 24.53
N HIS A 182 0.27 -1.12 23.38
CA HIS A 182 -0.17 -0.51 22.11
C HIS A 182 -0.96 -1.49 21.23
N PHE A 183 -0.90 -2.80 21.51
CA PHE A 183 -1.43 -3.84 20.61
C PHE A 183 -2.93 -3.72 20.35
N SER A 184 -3.73 -3.25 21.33
CA SER A 184 -5.16 -3.04 21.10
C SER A 184 -5.43 -1.97 20.04
N GLU A 185 -4.63 -0.90 20.04
CA GLU A 185 -4.73 0.17 19.06
C GLU A 185 -4.23 -0.29 17.69
N ILE A 186 -3.07 -0.94 17.63
CA ILE A 186 -2.49 -1.50 16.40
C ILE A 186 -3.49 -2.43 15.70
N VAL A 187 -4.05 -3.40 16.44
CA VAL A 187 -5.06 -4.32 15.90
C VAL A 187 -6.26 -3.55 15.35
N SER A 188 -6.73 -2.55 16.09
CA SER A 188 -7.88 -1.73 15.67
C SER A 188 -7.60 -0.98 14.37
N TYR A 189 -6.38 -0.47 14.16
CA TYR A 189 -6.02 0.25 12.94
C TYR A 189 -6.01 -0.65 11.71
N PHE A 190 -5.32 -1.79 11.77
CA PHE A 190 -5.24 -2.72 10.64
C PHE A 190 -6.62 -3.29 10.28
N GLU A 191 -7.43 -3.68 11.27
CA GLU A 191 -8.79 -4.18 11.04
C GLU A 191 -9.71 -3.11 10.44
N SER A 192 -9.62 -1.86 10.93
CA SER A 192 -10.42 -0.75 10.40
C SER A 192 -10.02 -0.40 8.98
N ALA A 193 -8.72 -0.31 8.70
CA ALA A 193 -8.19 -0.08 7.36
C ALA A 193 -8.62 -1.19 6.40
N TYR A 194 -8.55 -2.46 6.83
CA TYR A 194 -8.98 -3.59 6.03
C TYR A 194 -10.47 -3.60 5.74
N SER A 195 -11.32 -3.30 6.72
CA SER A 195 -12.76 -3.15 6.48
C SER A 195 -13.02 -2.02 5.49
N PHE A 196 -12.40 -0.85 5.71
CA PHE A 196 -12.53 0.30 4.83
C PHE A 196 -12.10 -0.06 3.38
N TYR A 197 -10.95 -0.71 3.19
CA TYR A 197 -10.49 -1.07 1.85
C TYR A 197 -11.38 -2.12 1.18
N GLN A 198 -11.90 -3.11 1.91
CA GLN A 198 -12.85 -4.09 1.37
C GLN A 198 -14.15 -3.42 0.92
N ASP A 199 -14.69 -2.56 1.77
CA ASP A 199 -15.97 -1.88 1.52
C ASP A 199 -15.88 -0.89 0.37
N ASN A 200 -14.74 -0.19 0.22
CA ASN A 200 -14.59 0.83 -0.80
C ASN A 200 -14.06 0.29 -2.13
N TYR A 201 -13.05 -0.59 -2.11
CA TYR A 201 -12.50 -1.20 -3.33
C TYR A 201 -13.25 -2.47 -3.76
N LYS A 202 -14.27 -2.92 -3.03
CA LYS A 202 -15.11 -4.11 -3.34
C LYS A 202 -14.30 -5.37 -3.62
N PHE A 203 -13.22 -5.56 -2.88
CA PHE A 203 -12.29 -6.66 -3.06
C PHE A 203 -11.98 -7.28 -1.70
N LYS A 204 -11.91 -8.62 -1.62
CA LYS A 204 -11.47 -9.32 -0.42
C LYS A 204 -10.36 -10.30 -0.79
N PRO A 205 -9.12 -10.10 -0.32
CA PRO A 205 -8.04 -11.07 -0.44
C PRO A 205 -8.43 -12.40 0.21
N ASN A 206 -8.07 -13.53 -0.43
CA ASN A 206 -8.40 -14.88 0.04
C ASN A 206 -7.27 -15.48 0.91
N HIS A 207 -6.68 -14.68 1.80
CA HIS A 207 -5.67 -15.12 2.77
C HIS A 207 -5.66 -14.15 3.97
N ARG A 208 -4.90 -14.53 5.00
CA ARG A 208 -4.63 -13.70 6.17
C ARG A 208 -3.39 -12.83 5.95
N PHE A 209 -3.20 -11.86 6.83
CA PHE A 209 -2.06 -10.97 6.86
C PHE A 209 -1.22 -11.18 8.13
N ASN A 210 0.09 -11.02 8.01
CA ASN A 210 1.00 -10.94 9.14
C ASN A 210 1.39 -9.48 9.39
N VAL A 211 1.35 -9.06 10.65
CA VAL A 211 1.85 -7.76 11.08
C VAL A 211 2.93 -8.01 12.12
N VAL A 212 4.16 -7.59 11.85
CA VAL A 212 5.33 -7.82 12.72
C VAL A 212 5.82 -6.50 13.27
N ILE A 213 5.59 -6.27 14.56
CA ILE A 213 6.09 -5.10 15.29
C ILE A 213 7.51 -5.39 15.80
N VAL A 214 8.49 -4.66 15.30
CA VAL A 214 9.90 -4.80 15.69
C VAL A 214 10.28 -3.75 16.75
N PRO A 215 10.91 -4.15 17.87
CA PRO A 215 11.17 -3.22 18.97
C PRO A 215 12.10 -2.04 18.65
N THR A 216 13.03 -2.19 17.71
CA THR A 216 14.02 -1.16 17.36
C THR A 216 14.40 -1.21 15.88
N GLU A 217 14.91 -0.10 15.35
CA GLU A 217 15.30 0.02 13.94
C GLU A 217 16.36 -1.03 13.53
N PRO A 218 17.43 -1.28 14.30
CA PRO A 218 18.39 -2.33 13.96
C PRO A 218 17.79 -3.73 13.85
N ILE A 219 16.72 -4.03 14.59
CA ILE A 219 16.03 -5.33 14.50
C ILE A 219 15.31 -5.42 13.15
N GLY A 220 14.56 -4.37 12.78
CA GLY A 220 13.90 -4.26 11.48
C GLY A 220 14.90 -4.41 10.34
N MET A 221 16.00 -3.65 10.37
CA MET A 221 17.06 -3.73 9.35
C MET A 221 17.64 -5.14 9.20
N GLN A 222 17.85 -5.87 10.30
CA GLN A 222 18.38 -7.24 10.24
C GLN A 222 17.36 -8.25 9.68
N LEU A 223 16.07 -8.09 10.00
CA LEU A 223 15.01 -8.93 9.44
C LEU A 223 14.76 -8.63 7.95
N LEU A 224 15.00 -7.39 7.52
CA LEU A 224 14.81 -6.95 6.13
C LEU A 224 16.08 -7.06 5.28
N ASN A 225 17.24 -7.28 5.91
CA ASN A 225 18.56 -7.20 5.27
C ASN A 225 18.80 -5.82 4.62
N TYR A 226 18.48 -4.75 5.35
CA TYR A 226 18.74 -3.37 4.94
C TYR A 226 20.09 -2.89 5.48
N ASP A 227 20.85 -2.19 4.64
CA ASP A 227 22.19 -1.70 4.98
C ASP A 227 22.21 -0.21 5.40
N ASP A 228 21.12 0.53 5.19
CA ASP A 228 21.08 2.00 5.37
C ASP A 228 20.20 2.42 6.56
N TYR A 229 18.88 2.53 6.38
CA TYR A 229 17.92 2.91 7.43
C TYR A 229 16.58 2.19 7.26
N PHE A 230 15.78 2.16 8.34
CA PHE A 230 14.42 1.62 8.32
C PHE A 230 13.46 2.66 8.92
N ASN A 231 12.76 3.39 8.04
CA ASN A 231 12.03 4.63 8.34
C ASN A 231 10.64 4.44 8.97
N GLY A 232 10.41 3.31 9.63
CA GLY A 232 9.20 3.10 10.42
C GLY A 232 8.37 1.89 10.00
N GLY A 233 8.26 1.58 8.72
CA GLY A 233 7.43 0.48 8.26
C GLY A 233 7.86 -0.01 6.88
N VAL A 234 7.44 -1.24 6.55
CA VAL A 234 7.56 -1.77 5.20
C VAL A 234 6.49 -2.81 4.92
N ALA A 235 5.87 -2.65 3.77
CA ALA A 235 5.03 -3.63 3.12
C ALA A 235 5.84 -4.65 2.30
N CYS A 236 5.58 -5.94 2.51
CA CYS A 236 6.26 -7.03 1.82
C CYS A 236 5.24 -7.96 1.17
N GLY A 237 5.32 -8.09 -0.15
CA GLY A 237 4.41 -8.95 -0.91
C GLY A 237 2.96 -8.48 -0.81
N GLY A 238 2.04 -9.41 -0.63
CA GLY A 238 0.61 -9.10 -0.48
C GLY A 238 0.08 -9.41 0.92
N ASP A 239 0.96 -9.72 1.88
CA ASP A 239 0.55 -10.45 3.08
C ASP A 239 1.32 -10.08 4.35
N LEU A 240 2.38 -9.28 4.26
CA LEU A 240 3.22 -8.94 5.41
C LEU A 240 3.44 -7.44 5.53
N VAL A 241 3.20 -6.91 6.72
CA VAL A 241 3.71 -5.60 7.13
C VAL A 241 4.70 -5.80 8.29
N ILE A 242 5.85 -5.15 8.20
CA ILE A 242 6.82 -5.06 9.31
C ILE A 242 6.86 -3.60 9.75
N GLU A 243 6.53 -3.34 11.02
CA GLU A 243 6.43 -1.98 11.58
C GLU A 243 7.38 -1.80 12.76
N LEU A 244 7.95 -0.62 12.88
CA LEU A 244 8.74 -0.19 14.01
C LEU A 244 7.82 0.01 15.22
N SER A 245 8.28 -0.38 16.40
CA SER A 245 7.49 -0.24 17.62
C SER A 245 7.13 1.22 17.90
N PRO A 246 5.89 1.52 18.34
CA PRO A 246 5.51 2.84 18.82
C PRO A 246 6.43 3.34 19.95
N ASN A 247 6.96 2.42 20.78
CA ASN A 247 7.88 2.77 21.87
C ASN A 247 9.24 3.29 21.39
N TYR A 248 9.61 3.00 20.13
CA TYR A 248 10.88 3.42 19.54
C TYR A 248 10.69 4.57 18.56
N ASN A 249 9.72 4.44 17.64
CA ASN A 249 9.58 5.31 16.49
C ASN A 249 8.81 6.61 16.78
N TYR A 250 8.04 6.65 17.87
CA TYR A 250 7.07 7.73 18.09
C TYR A 250 7.48 8.66 19.23
N ASN A 251 8.26 9.68 18.87
CA ASN A 251 8.39 10.89 19.68
C ASN A 251 7.40 11.94 19.14
N GLU A 252 6.35 12.26 19.90
CA GLU A 252 5.32 13.26 19.56
C GLU A 252 5.87 14.68 19.27
N GLN A 253 7.16 14.92 19.55
CA GLN A 253 7.82 16.20 19.28
C GLN A 253 8.30 16.38 17.83
N VAL A 254 8.25 15.33 16.99
CA VAL A 254 8.63 15.41 15.57
C VAL A 254 7.41 15.81 14.72
N TYR A 255 7.59 16.72 13.76
CA TYR A 255 6.48 17.22 12.93
C TYR A 255 5.71 16.10 12.20
N TYR A 256 6.44 15.12 11.66
CA TYR A 256 5.87 13.97 10.94
C TYR A 256 5.04 13.07 11.85
N SER A 257 5.50 12.78 13.07
CA SER A 257 4.77 11.97 14.04
C SER A 257 3.51 12.68 14.55
N LYS A 258 3.55 14.01 14.68
CA LYS A 258 2.37 14.81 15.04
C LYS A 258 1.26 14.79 13.98
N TYR A 259 1.62 14.71 12.70
CA TYR A 259 0.66 14.83 11.60
C TYR A 259 0.15 13.47 11.11
N PHE A 260 1.06 12.52 10.90
CA PHE A 260 0.69 11.20 10.40
C PHE A 260 0.33 10.24 11.55
N GLY A 261 0.91 10.39 12.74
CA GLY A 261 0.62 9.45 13.83
C GLY A 261 1.03 8.01 13.51
N TYR A 262 1.09 7.16 14.53
CA TYR A 262 1.44 5.75 14.31
C TYR A 262 0.44 5.07 13.36
N ASN A 263 -0.82 5.48 13.47
CA ASN A 263 -1.95 4.97 12.70
C ASN A 263 -1.81 5.27 11.21
N GLY A 264 -1.31 6.47 10.87
CA GLY A 264 -1.02 6.83 9.49
C GLY A 264 -0.02 5.87 8.89
N MET A 265 1.12 5.70 9.54
CA MET A 265 2.17 4.80 9.07
C MET A 265 1.61 3.39 8.82
N CYS A 266 0.88 2.82 9.79
CA CYS A 266 0.26 1.50 9.63
C CYS A 266 -0.72 1.44 8.46
N ALA A 267 -1.59 2.44 8.28
CA ALA A 267 -2.57 2.44 7.19
C ALA A 267 -1.92 2.62 5.81
N HIS A 268 -0.84 3.39 5.72
CA HIS A 268 -0.05 3.59 4.50
C HIS A 268 0.64 2.29 4.07
N GLU A 269 1.43 1.69 4.97
CA GLU A 269 2.12 0.42 4.68
C GLU A 269 1.15 -0.73 4.45
N PHE A 270 0.02 -0.75 5.17
CA PHE A 270 -0.99 -1.77 4.91
C PHE A 270 -1.61 -1.63 3.52
N PHE A 271 -1.83 -0.41 3.03
CA PHE A 271 -2.34 -0.24 1.68
C PHE A 271 -1.35 -0.74 0.64
N HIS A 272 -0.04 -0.61 0.87
CA HIS A 272 0.98 -1.13 -0.04
C HIS A 272 0.80 -2.63 -0.32
N ILE A 273 0.56 -3.44 0.71
CA ILE A 273 0.28 -4.86 0.50
C ILE A 273 -1.14 -5.14 -0.01
N TYR A 274 -2.13 -4.34 0.40
CA TYR A 274 -3.51 -4.56 -0.03
C TYR A 274 -3.69 -4.28 -1.53
N TYR A 275 -3.07 -3.23 -2.07
CA TYR A 275 -3.16 -2.94 -3.50
C TYR A 275 -2.40 -3.96 -4.35
N ASN A 276 -1.41 -4.67 -3.82
CA ASN A 276 -0.65 -5.68 -4.58
C ASN A 276 -1.55 -6.82 -5.10
N HIS A 277 -2.79 -6.91 -4.59
CA HIS A 277 -3.82 -7.79 -5.12
C HIS A 277 -4.56 -7.25 -6.37
N PHE A 278 -4.43 -5.96 -6.68
CA PHE A 278 -4.96 -5.34 -7.89
C PHE A 278 -3.94 -5.43 -9.04
N MET A 279 -2.69 -5.06 -8.75
CA MET A 279 -1.60 -5.09 -9.71
C MET A 279 -0.30 -5.43 -8.99
N TRP A 280 0.34 -6.50 -9.46
CA TRP A 280 1.64 -6.91 -8.96
C TRP A 280 2.73 -5.97 -9.53
N GLN A 281 3.57 -5.39 -8.67
CA GLN A 281 4.69 -4.49 -9.04
C GLN A 281 4.24 -3.21 -9.77
N ILE A 282 3.35 -2.44 -9.15
CA ILE A 282 3.09 -1.06 -9.57
C ILE A 282 4.41 -0.28 -9.59
N PRO A 283 4.60 0.67 -10.53
CA PRO A 283 5.75 1.56 -10.47
C PRO A 283 5.86 2.26 -9.11
N GLY A 284 7.01 2.17 -8.47
CA GLY A 284 7.26 2.85 -7.19
C GLY A 284 7.17 4.38 -7.30
N GLY A 285 7.34 5.08 -6.17
CA GLY A 285 7.25 6.53 -6.15
C GLY A 285 5.82 7.01 -6.35
N PHE A 286 5.57 7.85 -7.36
CA PHE A 286 4.28 8.55 -7.53
C PHE A 286 3.05 7.64 -7.45
N TRP A 287 3.11 6.46 -8.07
CA TRP A 287 1.96 5.56 -8.13
C TRP A 287 1.75 4.80 -6.83
N ALA A 288 2.74 3.99 -6.41
CA ALA A 288 2.64 3.22 -5.17
C ALA A 288 2.42 4.13 -3.95
N GLU A 289 3.30 5.11 -3.75
CA GLU A 289 3.26 6.00 -2.58
C GLU A 289 2.06 6.94 -2.60
N GLY A 290 1.72 7.47 -3.77
CA GLY A 290 0.55 8.32 -3.93
C GLY A 290 -0.75 7.59 -3.60
N THR A 291 -0.91 6.34 -4.05
CA THR A 291 -2.10 5.56 -3.69
C THR A 291 -2.14 5.18 -2.21
N ALA A 292 -0.99 4.94 -1.61
CA ALA A 292 -0.88 4.60 -0.19
C ALA A 292 -1.25 5.80 0.68
N ASP A 293 -0.74 7.00 0.38
CA ASP A 293 -1.12 8.24 1.07
C ASP A 293 -2.60 8.58 0.87
N PHE A 294 -3.11 8.44 -0.36
CA PHE A 294 -4.54 8.62 -0.64
C PHE A 294 -5.41 7.67 0.20
N SER A 295 -5.09 6.39 0.19
CA SER A 295 -5.90 5.38 0.89
C SER A 295 -5.77 5.48 2.40
N GLN A 296 -4.59 5.80 2.91
CA GLN A 296 -4.34 6.14 4.31
C GLN A 296 -5.24 7.30 4.73
N ARG A 297 -5.16 8.44 4.04
CA ARG A 297 -5.92 9.66 4.34
C ARG A 297 -7.41 9.37 4.36
N HIS A 298 -7.92 8.66 3.36
CA HIS A 298 -9.33 8.30 3.27
C HIS A 298 -9.77 7.30 4.36
N SER A 299 -8.97 6.27 4.65
CA SER A 299 -9.29 5.28 5.69
C SER A 299 -9.32 5.87 7.09
N LEU A 300 -8.56 6.95 7.32
CA LEU A 300 -8.50 7.67 8.59
C LEU A 300 -9.42 8.90 8.62
N GLY A 301 -10.15 9.19 7.54
CA GLY A 301 -11.06 10.32 7.45
C GLY A 301 -10.36 11.68 7.50
N TRP A 302 -9.12 11.76 7.03
CA TRP A 302 -8.32 12.97 7.00
C TRP A 302 -8.61 13.82 5.76
N GLU A 303 -8.54 15.14 5.94
CA GLU A 303 -8.65 16.11 4.84
C GLU A 303 -7.33 16.25 4.09
N ILE A 304 -7.37 16.87 2.90
CA ILE A 304 -6.17 17.22 2.15
C ILE A 304 -5.24 18.05 3.04
N PRO A 305 -3.95 17.71 3.16
CA PRO A 305 -3.04 18.43 4.03
C PRO A 305 -2.75 19.84 3.48
N GLU A 306 -3.49 20.85 3.96
CA GLU A 306 -3.36 22.25 3.52
C GLU A 306 -1.91 22.78 3.59
N HIS A 307 -1.18 22.35 4.62
CA HIS A 307 0.22 22.70 4.82
C HIS A 307 1.16 22.16 3.74
N SER A 308 0.72 21.24 2.88
CA SER A 308 1.48 20.70 1.75
C SER A 308 1.15 21.40 0.44
N LEU A 309 0.15 22.27 0.39
CA LEU A 309 -0.27 22.99 -0.83
C LEU A 309 0.84 23.89 -1.40
N TRP A 310 1.79 24.34 -0.58
CA TRP A 310 2.95 25.08 -1.07
C TRP A 310 3.77 24.27 -2.10
N ASN A 311 3.77 22.93 -2.03
CA ASN A 311 4.47 22.07 -3.00
C ASN A 311 3.91 22.30 -4.42
N ILE A 312 2.59 22.48 -4.54
CA ILE A 312 1.93 22.74 -5.83
C ILE A 312 2.28 24.14 -6.33
N ASN A 313 2.27 25.13 -5.44
CA ASN A 313 2.66 26.50 -5.79
C ASN A 313 4.12 26.55 -6.25
N TRP A 314 5.02 25.84 -5.57
CA TRP A 314 6.42 25.73 -5.94
C TRP A 314 6.61 25.01 -7.28
N LEU A 315 5.90 23.89 -7.51
CA LEU A 315 5.91 23.10 -8.74
C LEU A 315 5.63 23.96 -9.99
N PHE A 316 4.55 24.73 -9.97
CA PHE A 316 4.13 25.53 -11.12
C PHE A 316 4.85 26.87 -11.27
N ASN A 317 5.67 27.28 -10.29
CA ASN A 317 6.42 28.54 -10.32
C ASN A 317 7.93 28.28 -10.37
N ALA A 318 8.57 28.19 -9.20
CA ALA A 318 10.02 28.14 -9.08
C ALA A 318 10.60 26.91 -9.80
N TYR A 319 9.99 25.73 -9.61
CA TYR A 319 10.45 24.50 -10.24
C TYR A 319 10.29 24.55 -11.77
N ALA A 320 9.11 24.87 -12.29
CA ALA A 320 8.86 24.96 -13.73
C ALA A 320 9.81 25.98 -14.42
N THR A 321 10.09 27.09 -13.74
CA THR A 321 11.03 28.13 -14.23
C THR A 321 12.46 27.65 -14.21
N GLU A 322 12.91 27.05 -13.10
CA GLU A 322 14.29 26.57 -12.91
C GLU A 322 14.65 25.50 -13.95
N TYR A 323 13.74 24.57 -14.20
CA TYR A 323 13.97 23.45 -15.12
C TYR A 323 13.43 23.70 -16.54
N ASN A 324 12.87 24.88 -16.81
CA ASN A 324 12.29 25.30 -18.10
C ASN A 324 11.40 24.19 -18.71
N VAL A 325 10.38 23.79 -17.96
CA VAL A 325 9.52 22.64 -18.29
C VAL A 325 8.05 22.99 -18.15
N ASP A 326 7.26 22.54 -19.12
CA ASP A 326 5.80 22.56 -19.04
C ASP A 326 5.34 21.38 -18.19
N ILE A 327 4.74 21.69 -17.03
CA ILE A 327 4.33 20.68 -16.06
C ILE A 327 3.15 19.85 -16.59
N ASN A 328 3.34 18.55 -16.66
CA ASN A 328 2.33 17.53 -16.97
C ASN A 328 2.49 16.30 -16.05
N LEU A 329 1.54 15.37 -16.13
CA LEU A 329 1.50 14.14 -15.32
C LEU A 329 2.73 13.26 -15.52
N GLU A 330 3.24 13.14 -16.75
CA GLU A 330 4.45 12.35 -17.02
C GLU A 330 5.66 12.93 -16.29
N HIS A 331 5.86 14.25 -16.36
CA HIS A 331 6.96 14.93 -15.69
C HIS A 331 6.86 14.82 -14.16
N ILE A 332 5.66 14.97 -13.60
CA ILE A 332 5.44 14.81 -12.16
C ILE A 332 5.72 13.37 -11.73
N SER A 333 5.14 12.39 -12.42
CA SER A 333 5.18 10.99 -12.02
C SER A 333 6.56 10.36 -12.22
N THR A 334 7.31 10.78 -13.24
CA THR A 334 8.69 10.31 -13.47
C THR A 334 9.71 11.03 -12.59
N ASN A 335 9.38 12.21 -12.05
CA ASN A 335 10.21 13.02 -11.15
C ASN A 335 11.69 13.05 -11.57
N PRO A 336 12.00 13.52 -12.79
CA PRO A 336 13.32 13.35 -13.39
C PRO A 336 14.44 14.04 -12.59
N ASN A 337 14.09 15.09 -11.82
CA ASN A 337 15.01 15.85 -10.99
C ASN A 337 15.06 15.37 -9.53
N GLN A 338 14.24 14.39 -9.13
CA GLN A 338 14.19 13.80 -7.79
C GLN A 338 13.96 14.80 -6.64
N VAL A 339 13.31 15.94 -6.93
CA VAL A 339 13.03 17.00 -5.94
C VAL A 339 11.53 17.22 -5.72
N LEU A 340 10.67 16.58 -6.51
CA LEU A 340 9.23 16.68 -6.34
C LEU A 340 8.76 15.81 -5.16
N ASN A 341 7.82 16.34 -4.37
CA ASN A 341 7.07 15.56 -3.39
C ASN A 341 6.03 14.69 -4.11
N ILE A 342 6.50 13.59 -4.71
CA ILE A 342 5.65 12.67 -5.49
C ILE A 342 4.65 11.87 -4.66
N TYR A 343 4.84 11.81 -3.34
CA TYR A 343 3.91 11.18 -2.41
C TYR A 343 2.64 12.02 -2.35
N PHE A 344 2.79 13.30 -1.97
CA PHE A 344 1.68 14.26 -1.95
C PHE A 344 1.07 14.52 -3.33
N LEU A 345 1.90 14.67 -4.37
CA LEU A 345 1.36 14.87 -5.72
C LEU A 345 0.63 13.61 -6.22
N GLY A 346 1.12 12.41 -5.88
CA GLY A 346 0.43 11.17 -6.17
C GLY A 346 -0.91 11.04 -5.42
N ASP A 347 -0.93 11.39 -4.13
CA ASP A 347 -2.17 11.49 -3.33
C ASP A 347 -3.20 12.38 -4.04
N MET A 348 -2.80 13.58 -4.45
CA MET A 348 -3.67 14.50 -5.19
C MET A 348 -4.13 13.97 -6.54
N PHE A 349 -3.33 13.15 -7.22
CA PHE A 349 -3.77 12.48 -8.45
C PHE A 349 -4.88 11.48 -8.17
N PHE A 350 -4.75 10.64 -7.14
CA PHE A 350 -5.81 9.70 -6.80
C PHE A 350 -7.04 10.38 -6.19
N GLU A 351 -6.87 11.51 -5.51
CA GLU A 351 -8.00 12.38 -5.13
C GLU A 351 -8.74 12.89 -6.37
N TYR A 352 -8.02 13.38 -7.38
CA TYR A 352 -8.62 13.79 -8.65
C TYR A 352 -9.36 12.64 -9.35
N ILE A 353 -8.77 11.45 -9.41
CA ILE A 353 -9.44 10.27 -9.98
C ILE A 353 -10.68 9.91 -9.15
N TYR A 354 -10.58 9.96 -7.83
CA TYR A 354 -11.68 9.66 -6.92
C TYR A 354 -12.85 10.63 -7.12
N GLU A 355 -12.59 11.93 -7.11
CA GLU A 355 -13.62 12.97 -7.22
C GLU A 355 -14.26 13.04 -8.61
N PHE A 356 -13.47 12.84 -9.68
CA PHE A 356 -13.91 13.16 -11.05
C PHE A 356 -14.02 11.96 -11.98
N HIS A 357 -13.45 10.80 -11.64
CA HIS A 357 -13.35 9.64 -12.53
C HIS A 357 -13.89 8.33 -11.93
N GLY A 358 -14.73 8.42 -10.89
CA GLY A 358 -15.59 7.32 -10.45
C GLY A 358 -15.09 6.56 -9.22
N GLY A 359 -14.34 7.22 -8.33
CA GLY A 359 -14.08 6.73 -6.99
C GLY A 359 -13.13 5.52 -6.90
N TYR A 360 -13.16 4.82 -5.76
CA TYR A 360 -12.27 3.69 -5.46
C TYR A 360 -12.38 2.53 -6.44
N GLU A 361 -13.58 2.20 -6.90
CA GLU A 361 -13.78 1.08 -7.84
C GLU A 361 -13.02 1.31 -9.16
N LYS A 362 -12.98 2.56 -9.63
CA LYS A 362 -12.25 2.95 -10.84
C LYS A 362 -10.75 2.99 -10.63
N ILE A 363 -10.27 3.40 -9.44
CA ILE A 363 -8.86 3.27 -9.07
C ILE A 363 -8.42 1.79 -9.08
N ARG A 364 -9.23 0.89 -8.51
CA ARG A 364 -8.96 -0.56 -8.60
C ARG A 364 -8.96 -1.02 -10.05
N GLU A 365 -9.98 -0.66 -10.83
CA GLU A 365 -10.11 -1.08 -12.24
C GLU A 365 -8.88 -0.65 -13.05
N PHE A 366 -8.41 0.58 -12.85
CA PHE A 366 -7.18 1.11 -13.45
C PHE A 366 -5.98 0.20 -13.21
N PHE A 367 -5.71 -0.18 -11.96
CA PHE A 367 -4.61 -1.08 -11.65
C PHE A 367 -4.82 -2.50 -12.19
N THR A 368 -6.01 -3.07 -12.00
CA THR A 368 -6.31 -4.43 -12.50
C THR A 368 -6.26 -4.53 -14.03
N SER A 369 -6.40 -3.41 -14.74
CA SER A 369 -6.29 -3.30 -16.20
C SER A 369 -4.88 -2.92 -16.67
N GLY A 370 -3.88 -2.97 -15.79
CA GLY A 370 -2.49 -2.65 -16.13
C GLY A 370 -2.25 -1.16 -16.37
N MET A 371 -2.90 -0.30 -15.59
CA MET A 371 -2.86 1.17 -15.69
C MET A 371 -3.40 1.71 -17.03
N ASP A 372 -4.42 1.07 -17.58
CA ASP A 372 -5.13 1.56 -18.77
C ASP A 372 -6.05 2.74 -18.41
N TYR A 373 -5.74 3.94 -18.90
CA TYR A 373 -6.54 5.14 -18.67
C TYR A 373 -7.94 5.08 -19.29
N SER A 374 -8.18 4.18 -20.26
CA SER A 374 -9.48 4.04 -20.91
C SER A 374 -10.60 3.64 -19.94
N VAL A 375 -10.25 3.03 -18.78
CA VAL A 375 -11.19 2.68 -17.72
C VAL A 375 -11.96 3.87 -17.16
N PHE A 376 -11.38 5.07 -17.26
CA PHE A 376 -11.99 6.33 -16.81
C PHE A 376 -12.95 6.93 -17.84
N ASN A 377 -13.15 6.28 -19.00
CA ASN A 377 -13.84 6.86 -20.16
C ASN A 377 -13.22 8.20 -20.62
N ALA A 378 -11.90 8.34 -20.42
CA ALA A 378 -11.12 9.51 -20.79
C ALA A 378 -9.82 9.07 -21.47
N THR A 379 -9.30 9.93 -22.34
CA THR A 379 -7.96 9.78 -22.90
C THR A 379 -6.91 10.18 -21.87
N TYR A 380 -5.67 9.70 -22.04
CA TYR A 380 -4.54 10.14 -21.22
C TYR A 380 -4.41 11.67 -21.18
N ASN A 381 -4.57 12.36 -22.32
CA ASN A 381 -4.47 13.82 -22.39
C ASN A 381 -5.58 14.52 -21.60
N GLU A 382 -6.78 13.97 -21.53
CA GLU A 382 -7.87 14.53 -20.71
C GLU A 382 -7.58 14.33 -19.22
N ILE A 383 -7.04 13.16 -18.85
CA ILE A 383 -6.62 12.88 -17.47
C ILE A 383 -5.48 13.80 -17.04
N ASP A 384 -4.44 13.93 -17.86
CA ASP A 384 -3.30 14.81 -17.63
C ASP A 384 -3.73 16.28 -17.46
N ASN A 385 -4.44 16.84 -18.44
CA ASN A 385 -4.91 18.23 -18.37
C ASN A 385 -5.84 18.46 -17.17
N GLY A 386 -6.75 17.52 -16.89
CA GLY A 386 -7.66 17.64 -15.75
C GLY A 386 -6.94 17.56 -14.41
N TYR A 387 -5.95 16.69 -14.25
CA TYR A 387 -5.11 16.61 -13.06
C TYR A 387 -4.29 17.89 -12.85
N ILE A 388 -3.67 18.43 -13.90
CA ILE A 388 -2.94 19.70 -13.82
C ILE A 388 -3.86 20.86 -13.43
N ASN A 389 -5.08 20.91 -13.98
CA ASN A 389 -6.07 21.92 -13.60
C ASN A 389 -6.56 21.73 -12.16
N TYR A 390 -6.74 20.49 -11.71
CA TYR A 390 -7.10 20.17 -10.33
C TYR A 390 -6.06 20.71 -9.34
N LEU A 391 -4.77 20.43 -9.56
CA LEU A 391 -3.70 20.97 -8.71
C LEU A 391 -3.71 22.51 -8.66
N ARG A 392 -3.85 23.18 -9.81
CA ARG A 392 -3.96 24.65 -9.87
C ARG A 392 -5.18 25.18 -9.12
N GLY A 393 -6.28 24.42 -9.13
CA GLY A 393 -7.47 24.69 -8.34
C GLY A 393 -7.16 24.72 -6.85
N LEU A 394 -6.45 23.73 -6.33
CA LEU A 394 -6.16 23.60 -4.89
C LEU A 394 -5.41 24.82 -4.31
N ILE A 395 -4.46 25.39 -5.05
CA ILE A 395 -3.71 26.59 -4.60
C ILE A 395 -4.48 27.90 -4.79
N SER A 396 -5.57 27.90 -5.55
CA SER A 396 -6.44 29.08 -5.70
C SER A 396 -7.38 29.29 -4.50
N PHE A 397 -7.47 28.30 -3.59
CA PHE A 397 -8.32 28.33 -2.39
C PHE A 397 -7.53 28.39 -1.07
N GLY A 398 -6.20 28.22 -1.07
CA GLY A 398 -5.39 27.95 0.12
C GLY A 398 -4.37 29.01 0.57
N ILE A 399 -4.58 30.31 0.29
CA ILE A 399 -3.66 31.37 0.76
C ILE A 399 -4.43 32.58 1.30
N ASP A 400 -4.62 32.65 2.62
CA ASP A 400 -4.68 33.90 3.38
C ASP A 400 -3.23 34.20 3.82
N GLU A 401 -2.45 35.08 3.17
CA GLU A 401 -2.36 36.53 3.40
C GLU A 401 -1.26 37.15 2.47
N PRO A 402 -1.17 38.49 2.30
CA PRO A 402 -1.84 39.34 1.31
C PRO A 402 -0.93 39.72 0.09
N PHE A 403 -1.48 40.52 -0.85
CA PHE A 403 -0.93 41.07 -2.12
C PHE A 403 -1.31 40.26 -3.39
N SER A 404 -2.36 40.56 -4.16
CA SER A 404 -3.27 41.71 -4.21
C SER A 404 -4.70 41.22 -4.47
N VAL A 405 -5.61 41.57 -3.57
CA VAL A 405 -7.07 41.45 -3.78
C VAL A 405 -7.51 42.57 -4.75
N ASN A 406 -8.43 42.25 -5.65
CA ASN A 406 -9.59 43.08 -6.07
C ASN A 406 -9.85 43.22 -7.56
N GLN A 407 -9.70 42.19 -8.41
CA GLN A 407 -10.17 42.38 -9.79
C GLN A 407 -11.07 41.29 -10.35
N PHE A 408 -11.09 40.05 -9.86
CA PHE A 408 -12.07 39.06 -10.33
C PHE A 408 -12.71 38.33 -9.14
N ASN A 409 -13.99 38.59 -8.91
CA ASN A 409 -14.75 38.03 -7.80
C ASN A 409 -16.16 37.66 -8.25
N ILE A 410 -16.81 36.75 -7.50
CA ILE A 410 -18.19 36.33 -7.66
C ILE A 410 -18.90 36.32 -6.30
N TYR A 411 -19.96 37.11 -6.14
CA TYR A 411 -20.70 37.18 -4.88
C TYR A 411 -22.21 37.42 -5.09
N PRO A 412 -23.10 36.71 -4.36
CA PRO A 412 -22.81 35.60 -3.45
C PRO A 412 -22.33 34.34 -4.18
N ASN A 413 -21.55 33.51 -3.49
CA ASN A 413 -21.19 32.15 -3.90
C ASN A 413 -21.09 31.30 -2.61
N PRO A 414 -21.96 30.29 -2.39
CA PRO A 414 -22.91 29.70 -3.33
C PRO A 414 -24.02 30.64 -3.84
N LEU A 415 -24.44 30.42 -5.09
CA LEU A 415 -25.53 31.11 -5.79
C LEU A 415 -26.88 30.58 -5.32
N SER A 416 -27.65 31.42 -4.62
CA SER A 416 -29.04 31.14 -4.22
C SER A 416 -30.07 31.71 -5.20
N ASP A 417 -29.88 32.94 -5.68
CA ASP A 417 -30.77 33.65 -6.62
C ASP A 417 -30.03 34.26 -7.82
N ASN A 418 -29.17 35.27 -7.57
CA ASN A 418 -28.28 35.86 -8.56
C ASN A 418 -26.90 36.08 -7.94
N SER A 419 -25.84 36.00 -8.75
CA SER A 419 -24.47 36.33 -8.34
C SER A 419 -23.93 37.45 -9.21
N THR A 420 -23.20 38.36 -8.60
CA THR A 420 -22.47 39.41 -9.31
C THR A 420 -21.03 38.98 -9.52
N ILE A 421 -20.60 38.96 -10.77
CA ILE A 421 -19.19 38.86 -11.13
C ILE A 421 -18.64 40.28 -11.22
N SER A 422 -17.57 40.58 -10.48
CA SER A 422 -16.89 41.87 -10.51
C SER A 422 -15.44 41.73 -10.98
N PHE A 423 -15.17 42.43 -12.08
CA PHE A 423 -13.96 42.65 -12.86
C PHE A 423 -13.21 43.98 -12.72
N GLU A 424 -11.89 44.06 -12.86
CA GLU A 424 -11.25 45.27 -13.41
C GLU A 424 -10.38 44.88 -14.62
N ILE A 425 -10.33 45.75 -15.63
CA ILE A 425 -9.37 45.65 -16.73
C ILE A 425 -8.52 46.91 -16.81
N THR A 426 -7.20 46.73 -16.85
CA THR A 426 -6.22 47.83 -16.84
C THR A 426 -6.05 48.48 -18.22
N GLU A 427 -6.48 47.80 -19.29
CA GLU A 427 -6.42 48.29 -20.67
C GLU A 427 -7.69 47.96 -21.44
N THR A 428 -8.08 48.87 -22.35
CA THR A 428 -9.24 48.66 -23.22
C THR A 428 -8.95 47.53 -24.20
N GLY A 429 -9.79 46.49 -24.25
CA GLY A 429 -9.57 45.38 -25.16
C GLY A 429 -10.66 44.33 -25.15
N LYS A 430 -10.46 43.26 -25.95
CA LYS A 430 -11.43 42.17 -26.09
C LYS A 430 -11.49 41.37 -24.78
N VAL A 431 -12.69 41.23 -24.23
CA VAL A 431 -12.97 40.44 -23.02
C VAL A 431 -13.96 39.34 -23.37
N SER A 432 -13.67 38.12 -22.91
CA SER A 432 -14.56 36.97 -22.95
C SER A 432 -14.83 36.49 -21.52
N LEU A 433 -16.09 36.43 -21.13
CA LEU A 433 -16.53 35.88 -19.86
C LEU A 433 -17.56 34.78 -20.13
N SER A 434 -17.33 33.58 -19.61
CA SER A 434 -18.21 32.43 -19.87
C SER A 434 -18.35 31.51 -18.67
N ILE A 435 -19.46 30.78 -18.63
CA ILE A 435 -19.69 29.71 -17.68
C ILE A 435 -19.60 28.37 -18.42
N SER A 436 -18.86 27.43 -17.85
CA SER A 436 -18.74 26.05 -18.31
C SER A 436 -19.03 25.08 -17.17
N SER A 437 -19.47 23.88 -17.51
CA SER A 437 -19.48 22.75 -16.57
C SER A 437 -18.05 22.35 -16.20
N LEU A 438 -17.89 21.58 -15.13
CA LEU A 438 -16.59 21.01 -14.73
C LEU A 438 -15.93 20.14 -15.82
N THR A 439 -16.71 19.59 -16.75
CA THR A 439 -16.22 18.79 -17.90
C THR A 439 -15.78 19.65 -19.10
N GLY A 440 -15.77 20.98 -18.96
CA GLY A 440 -15.38 21.91 -20.02
C GLY A 440 -16.47 22.23 -21.04
N ILE A 441 -17.66 21.61 -20.95
CA ILE A 441 -18.80 21.99 -21.78
C ILE A 441 -19.24 23.41 -21.42
N LYS A 442 -19.10 24.34 -22.36
CA LYS A 442 -19.55 25.72 -22.22
C LYS A 442 -21.09 25.76 -22.12
N ILE A 443 -21.61 26.28 -21.01
CA ILE A 443 -23.05 26.45 -20.80
C ILE A 443 -23.53 27.70 -21.52
N TYR A 444 -22.91 28.85 -21.23
CA TYR A 444 -23.18 30.09 -21.97
C TYR A 444 -22.06 31.14 -21.82
N SER A 445 -21.99 32.07 -22.78
CA SER A 445 -21.19 33.30 -22.67
C SER A 445 -21.96 34.37 -21.91
N ILE A 446 -21.34 34.96 -20.90
CA ILE A 446 -21.86 36.15 -20.20
C ILE A 446 -21.53 37.41 -20.99
N THR A 447 -20.31 37.54 -21.52
CA THR A 447 -19.94 38.60 -22.46
C THR A 447 -18.85 38.15 -23.43
N GLU A 448 -18.85 38.72 -24.63
CA GLU A 448 -17.74 38.66 -25.58
C GLU A 448 -17.67 39.99 -26.34
N ALA A 449 -16.99 40.98 -25.75
CA ALA A 449 -17.02 42.35 -26.24
C ALA A 449 -15.71 43.10 -25.94
N THR A 450 -15.46 44.19 -26.66
CA THR A 450 -14.41 45.14 -26.29
C THR A 450 -14.90 46.01 -25.15
N LEU A 451 -14.24 45.94 -23.99
CA LEU A 451 -14.56 46.74 -22.80
C LEU A 451 -13.51 47.82 -22.59
N ALA A 452 -13.92 49.01 -22.14
CA ALA A 452 -13.02 50.09 -21.77
C ALA A 452 -12.29 49.78 -20.45
N CYS A 453 -11.08 50.31 -20.26
CA CYS A 453 -10.38 50.17 -18.98
C CYS A 453 -11.23 50.64 -17.78
N GLY A 454 -11.10 49.96 -16.64
CA GLY A 454 -11.86 50.20 -15.42
C GLY A 454 -12.64 48.97 -14.93
N ASN A 455 -13.54 49.21 -13.97
CA ASN A 455 -14.32 48.17 -13.30
C ASN A 455 -15.57 47.76 -14.10
N HIS A 456 -15.85 46.45 -14.13
CA HIS A 456 -17.00 45.87 -14.83
C HIS A 456 -17.74 44.89 -13.93
N ASN A 457 -19.06 44.92 -14.01
CA ASN A 457 -19.93 44.01 -13.25
C ASN A 457 -20.90 43.29 -14.18
N PHE A 458 -21.02 41.98 -14.02
CA PHE A 458 -21.97 41.14 -14.76
C PHE A 458 -22.82 40.32 -13.79
N GLN A 459 -24.08 40.08 -14.15
CA GLN A 459 -25.00 39.26 -13.36
C GLN A 459 -25.05 37.83 -13.91
N ILE A 460 -25.06 36.87 -13.00
CA ILE A 460 -25.36 35.47 -13.27
C ILE A 460 -26.81 35.22 -12.89
N ASP A 461 -27.57 34.70 -13.85
CA ASP A 461 -28.98 34.35 -13.68
C ASP A 461 -29.08 32.85 -13.35
N LYS A 462 -29.45 32.51 -12.11
CA LYS A 462 -29.60 31.11 -11.66
C LYS A 462 -30.49 30.28 -12.57
N ARG A 463 -31.49 30.88 -13.24
CA ARG A 463 -32.42 30.16 -14.14
C ARG A 463 -31.74 29.52 -15.35
N LYS A 464 -30.50 29.89 -15.64
CA LYS A 464 -29.68 29.33 -16.73
C LYS A 464 -28.79 28.16 -16.28
N LEU A 465 -28.79 27.84 -14.99
CA LEU A 465 -27.91 26.85 -14.38
C LEU A 465 -28.75 25.88 -13.56
N THR A 466 -28.46 24.58 -13.67
CA THR A 466 -28.97 23.60 -12.71
C THR A 466 -28.11 23.59 -11.45
N PRO A 467 -28.61 23.09 -10.31
CA PRO A 467 -27.78 22.87 -9.13
C PRO A 467 -26.52 22.06 -9.45
N GLY A 468 -25.39 22.46 -8.89
CA GLY A 468 -24.08 21.88 -9.21
C GLY A 468 -22.93 22.88 -9.22
N ILE A 469 -21.75 22.42 -9.65
CA ILE A 469 -20.52 23.22 -9.67
C ILE A 469 -20.17 23.60 -11.11
N TYR A 470 -19.78 24.86 -11.30
CA TYR A 470 -19.41 25.43 -12.59
C TYR A 470 -18.09 26.19 -12.51
N ILE A 471 -17.47 26.38 -13.67
CA ILE A 471 -16.27 27.19 -13.85
C ILE A 471 -16.67 28.46 -14.60
N VAL A 472 -16.40 29.62 -13.99
CA VAL A 472 -16.54 30.93 -14.61
C VAL A 472 -15.17 31.38 -15.10
N SER A 473 -15.01 31.47 -16.42
CA SER A 473 -13.73 31.82 -17.06
C SER A 473 -13.76 33.25 -17.58
N LEU A 474 -12.77 34.04 -17.17
CA LEU A 474 -12.49 35.38 -17.66
C LEU A 474 -11.22 35.35 -18.52
N SER A 475 -11.31 35.93 -19.71
CA SER A 475 -10.17 36.22 -20.59
C SER A 475 -10.20 37.69 -20.97
N THR A 476 -9.12 38.39 -20.69
CA THR A 476 -8.85 39.78 -21.06
C THR A 476 -7.54 39.82 -21.86
N PRO A 477 -7.11 40.98 -22.40
CA PRO A 477 -5.83 41.09 -23.09
C PRO A 477 -4.62 40.71 -22.24
N SER A 478 -4.71 40.88 -20.91
CA SER A 478 -3.59 40.71 -19.98
C SER A 478 -3.79 39.58 -18.96
N VAL A 479 -5.02 39.09 -18.76
CA VAL A 479 -5.36 38.14 -17.71
C VAL A 479 -6.28 37.04 -18.23
N HIS A 480 -5.95 35.79 -17.89
CA HIS A 480 -6.86 34.65 -17.96
C HIS A 480 -7.05 34.11 -16.54
N SER A 481 -8.30 34.02 -16.07
CA SER A 481 -8.61 33.60 -14.70
C SER A 481 -9.92 32.81 -14.64
N ASN A 482 -10.03 31.92 -13.66
CA ASN A 482 -11.19 31.05 -13.45
C ASN A 482 -11.69 31.17 -12.00
N LEU A 483 -13.00 31.18 -11.80
CA LEU A 483 -13.64 31.09 -10.49
C LEU A 483 -14.62 29.92 -10.44
N LYS A 484 -14.65 29.23 -9.30
CA LYS A 484 -15.67 28.21 -9.00
C LYS A 484 -16.98 28.90 -8.66
N LEU A 485 -18.08 28.46 -9.28
CA LEU A 485 -19.44 28.84 -8.90
C LEU A 485 -20.18 27.60 -8.40
N ILE A 486 -20.70 27.67 -7.19
CA ILE A 486 -21.55 26.63 -6.59
C ILE A 486 -23.00 27.11 -6.71
N VAL A 487 -23.87 26.33 -7.35
CA VAL A 487 -25.30 26.62 -7.46
C VAL A 487 -26.06 25.65 -6.56
N ASN A 488 -26.74 26.20 -5.56
CA ASN A 488 -27.60 25.42 -4.67
C ASN A 488 -29.00 25.27 -5.26
N ASP A 489 -29.74 24.24 -4.81
CA ASP A 489 -31.15 24.00 -5.13
C ASP A 489 -32.03 25.26 -4.95
#